data_AF-A0A1Z4QVL6-F1
#
_entry.id   AF-A0A1Z4QVL6-F1
#
_cell.length_a   1.000
_cell.length_b   1.000
_cell.length_c   1.000
_cell.angle_alpha   90.00
_cell.angle_beta   90.00
_cell.angle_gamma   90.00
#
_symmetry.space_group_name_H-M   'P 1'
#
loop_
_entity.id
_entity.type
_entity.pdbx_description
1 polymer ?
#
loop_
_entity_poly.entity_id
_entity_poly.type
_entity_poly.pdbx_seq_one_letter_code
_entity_poly.pdbx_strand_id
1 'polypeptide(L)'
;MLLTTGVKAPSIRASKINYKSPFLHPLARFVTEEAVAIMFGIEIDQIERIDCYSYMVYIHATNVSRFVSYADFPPPPSTGTQFSQVFWRWRRRWRRRWNSKYAPEWWQNFYIEQIQKTFSDDDFLEWCKVLILIKSALSDDAWHLITQTIDNVKGFVKYS
;
A
#
# COMPACT_ATOMS: atom_id res chain seq x y z
N MET A 1 41.44 0.22 1.56
CA MET A 1 40.43 0.38 0.48
C MET A 1 39.09 0.65 1.14
N LEU A 2 38.59 1.88 1.05
CA LEU A 2 37.27 2.24 1.59
C LEU A 2 36.24 1.95 0.48
N LEU A 3 35.34 1.00 0.74
CA LEU A 3 34.18 0.76 -0.10
C LEU A 3 33.22 1.91 0.10
N THR A 4 33.18 2.84 -0.86
CA THR A 4 32.13 3.86 -0.93
C THR A 4 30.84 3.15 -1.34
N THR A 5 30.00 2.83 -0.36
CA THR A 5 28.61 2.46 -0.59
C THR A 5 27.89 3.67 -1.14
N GLY A 6 27.84 3.77 -2.47
CA GLY A 6 27.05 4.78 -3.16
C GLY A 6 25.58 4.60 -2.80
N VAL A 7 25.08 5.44 -1.89
CA VAL A 7 23.66 5.60 -1.63
C VAL A 7 23.01 5.93 -2.97
N LYS A 8 22.25 4.99 -3.56
CA LYS A 8 21.44 5.27 -4.74
C LYS A 8 20.49 6.40 -4.34
N ALA A 9 20.71 7.58 -4.91
CA ALA A 9 19.79 8.69 -4.75
C ALA A 9 18.37 8.23 -5.13
N PRO A 10 17.33 8.63 -4.38
CA PRO A 10 15.96 8.30 -4.74
C PRO A 10 15.70 8.81 -6.15
N SER A 11 15.34 7.90 -7.06
CA SER A 11 15.00 8.27 -8.43
C SER A 11 13.71 9.09 -8.38
N ILE A 12 13.82 10.41 -8.52
CA ILE A 12 12.66 11.31 -8.60
C ILE A 12 11.98 11.01 -9.94
N ARG A 13 10.92 10.19 -9.92
CA ARG A 13 10.07 9.92 -11.08
C ARG A 13 8.82 10.76 -11.01
N ALA A 14 8.34 11.23 -12.16
CA ALA A 14 7.06 11.90 -12.23
C ALA A 14 5.94 10.92 -11.82
N SER A 15 5.01 11.38 -10.99
CA SER A 15 3.89 10.54 -10.59
C SER A 15 3.00 10.23 -11.79
N LYS A 16 2.58 8.97 -11.87
CA LYS A 16 1.68 8.45 -12.91
C LYS A 16 0.20 8.59 -12.53
N ILE A 17 -0.09 9.19 -11.37
CA ILE A 17 -1.44 9.34 -10.82
C ILE A 17 -2.05 10.66 -11.28
N ASN A 18 -3.16 10.56 -12.01
CA ASN A 18 -3.95 11.69 -12.49
C ASN A 18 -5.29 11.73 -11.77
N TYR A 19 -5.65 12.89 -11.22
CA TYR A 19 -6.97 13.11 -10.66
C TYR A 19 -7.91 13.67 -11.72
N LYS A 20 -8.91 12.88 -12.15
CA LYS A 20 -9.85 13.23 -13.21
C LYS A 20 -11.17 13.83 -12.70
N SER A 21 -11.34 13.91 -11.38
CA SER A 21 -12.53 14.43 -10.72
C SER A 21 -12.21 15.71 -9.94
N PRO A 22 -13.07 16.76 -9.98
CA PRO A 22 -12.89 17.96 -9.16
C PRO A 22 -13.03 17.64 -7.66
N PHE A 23 -13.73 16.55 -7.33
CA PHE A 23 -13.84 16.04 -5.96
C PHE A 23 -12.98 14.80 -5.80
N LEU A 24 -11.99 14.89 -4.91
CA LEU A 24 -11.16 13.74 -4.54
C LEU A 24 -11.93 12.81 -3.60
N HIS A 25 -12.06 11.56 -4.01
CA HIS A 25 -12.65 10.54 -3.14
C HIS A 25 -11.75 10.36 -1.90
N PRO A 26 -12.28 10.27 -0.66
CA PRO A 26 -11.46 10.14 0.55
C PRO A 26 -10.53 8.92 0.59
N LEU A 27 -10.82 7.90 -0.23
CA LEU A 27 -9.99 6.69 -0.35
C LEU A 27 -8.98 6.77 -1.52
N ALA A 28 -8.95 7.87 -2.28
CA ALA A 28 -7.98 8.04 -3.38
C ALA A 28 -6.54 8.03 -2.86
N ARG A 29 -6.34 8.44 -1.61
CA ARG A 29 -5.06 8.33 -0.89
C ARG A 29 -4.56 6.89 -0.67
N PHE A 30 -5.36 5.86 -0.94
CA PHE A 30 -4.90 4.47 -0.86
C PHE A 30 -4.24 4.00 -2.15
N VAL A 31 -4.39 4.78 -3.21
CA VAL A 31 -3.83 4.47 -4.52
C VAL A 31 -2.41 4.98 -4.56
N THR A 32 -1.46 4.06 -4.55
CA THR A 32 -0.04 4.35 -4.83
C THR A 32 0.41 3.51 -6.02
N GLU A 33 1.49 3.92 -6.68
CA GLU A 33 2.06 3.17 -7.79
C GLU A 33 2.53 1.78 -7.32
N GLU A 34 3.07 1.69 -6.11
CA GLU A 34 3.47 0.43 -5.47
C GLU A 34 2.27 -0.49 -5.22
N ALA A 35 1.16 0.07 -4.73
CA ALA A 35 -0.05 -0.73 -4.49
C ALA A 35 -0.63 -1.26 -5.81
N VAL A 36 -0.59 -0.46 -6.87
CA VAL A 36 -1.00 -0.89 -8.22
C VAL A 36 -0.06 -1.97 -8.76
N ALA A 37 1.25 -1.77 -8.66
CA ALA A 37 2.25 -2.74 -9.10
C ALA A 37 2.03 -4.11 -8.44
N ILE A 38 1.88 -4.14 -7.11
CA ILE A 38 1.67 -5.37 -6.34
C ILE A 38 0.29 -5.97 -6.63
N MET A 39 -0.76 -5.17 -6.76
CA MET A 39 -2.12 -5.65 -7.07
C MET A 39 -2.19 -6.40 -8.41
N PHE A 40 -1.41 -5.96 -9.40
CA PHE A 40 -1.42 -6.55 -10.75
C PHE A 40 -0.22 -7.45 -11.05
N GLY A 41 0.75 -7.57 -10.14
CA GLY A 41 1.97 -8.35 -10.37
C GLY A 41 2.79 -7.80 -11.53
N ILE A 42 2.91 -6.47 -11.61
CA ILE A 42 3.65 -5.75 -12.65
C ILE A 42 4.71 -4.84 -12.03
N GLU A 43 5.71 -4.48 -12.80
CA GLU A 43 6.69 -3.48 -12.41
C GLU A 43 6.11 -2.06 -12.50
N ILE A 44 6.63 -1.14 -11.68
CA ILE A 44 6.11 0.23 -11.65
C ILE A 44 6.35 0.95 -12.99
N ASP A 45 7.44 0.64 -13.70
CA ASP A 45 7.75 1.20 -15.02
C ASP A 45 6.70 0.81 -16.07
N GLN A 46 6.10 -0.38 -15.96
CA GLN A 46 5.04 -0.89 -16.82
C GLN A 46 3.70 -0.17 -16.65
N ILE A 47 3.51 0.55 -15.54
CA ILE A 47 2.34 1.42 -15.33
C ILE A 47 2.46 2.60 -16.28
N GLU A 48 1.46 2.85 -17.12
CA GLU A 48 1.47 4.03 -18.00
C GLU A 48 0.76 5.21 -17.33
N ARG A 49 -0.44 4.95 -16.77
CA ARG A 49 -1.19 5.94 -16.00
C ARG A 49 -2.18 5.31 -15.04
N ILE A 50 -2.46 6.04 -13.97
CA ILE A 50 -3.48 5.72 -12.97
C ILE A 50 -4.45 6.91 -12.92
N ASP A 51 -5.66 6.74 -13.44
CA ASP A 51 -6.66 7.79 -13.49
C ASP A 51 -7.68 7.62 -12.34
N CYS A 52 -7.59 8.50 -11.34
CA CYS A 52 -8.48 8.55 -10.19
C CYS A 52 -9.75 9.34 -10.52
N TYR A 53 -10.87 8.63 -10.73
CA TYR A 53 -12.21 9.21 -10.92
C TYR A 53 -12.97 9.34 -9.59
N SER A 54 -14.18 9.90 -9.59
CA SER A 54 -14.92 10.19 -8.35
C SER A 54 -15.18 8.97 -7.45
N TYR A 55 -15.30 7.75 -8.02
CA TYR A 55 -15.64 6.54 -7.25
C TYR A 55 -14.82 5.29 -7.62
N MET A 56 -13.97 5.38 -8.63
CA MET A 56 -13.18 4.27 -9.16
C MET A 56 -11.83 4.77 -9.64
N VAL A 57 -10.91 3.84 -9.82
CA VAL A 57 -9.59 4.08 -10.39
C VAL A 57 -9.50 3.30 -11.68
N TYR A 58 -9.10 3.96 -12.75
CA TYR A 58 -8.72 3.29 -13.98
C TYR A 58 -7.21 3.12 -14.03
N ILE A 59 -6.76 1.92 -14.36
CA ILE A 59 -5.34 1.56 -14.42
C ILE A 59 -5.04 1.12 -15.84
N HIS A 60 -4.07 1.80 -16.45
CA HIS A 60 -3.50 1.46 -17.73
C HIS A 60 -2.02 1.14 -17.55
N ALA A 61 -1.65 -0.09 -17.86
CA ALA A 61 -0.29 -0.60 -17.79
C ALA A 61 -0.09 -1.67 -18.87
N THR A 62 1.14 -2.12 -19.04
CA THR A 62 1.46 -3.23 -19.95
C THR A 62 0.58 -4.44 -19.63
N ASN A 63 -0.24 -4.88 -20.59
CA ASN A 63 -1.21 -5.98 -20.44
C ASN A 63 -2.30 -5.79 -19.35
N VAL A 64 -2.49 -4.58 -18.83
CA VAL A 64 -3.52 -4.25 -17.84
C VAL A 64 -4.31 -3.02 -18.27
N SER A 65 -5.62 -3.17 -18.42
CA SER A 65 -6.56 -2.08 -18.68
C SER A 65 -7.85 -2.35 -17.91
N ARG A 66 -7.96 -1.83 -16.68
CA ARG A 66 -9.04 -2.20 -15.75
C ARG A 66 -9.50 -1.06 -14.85
N PHE A 67 -10.79 -1.08 -14.53
CA PHE A 67 -11.36 -0.28 -13.46
C PHE A 67 -11.37 -1.06 -12.15
N VAL A 68 -10.89 -0.43 -11.07
CA VAL A 68 -10.88 -0.98 -9.72
C VAL A 68 -11.52 -0.02 -8.72
N SER A 69 -11.99 -0.56 -7.60
CA SER A 69 -12.58 0.24 -6.54
C SER A 69 -11.47 0.77 -5.63
N TYR A 70 -11.60 2.00 -5.13
CA TYR A 70 -10.69 2.49 -4.09
C TYR A 70 -10.66 1.60 -2.83
N ALA A 71 -11.73 0.85 -2.58
CA ALA A 71 -11.79 -0.09 -1.45
C ALA A 71 -11.02 -1.39 -1.68
N ASP A 72 -10.49 -1.62 -2.89
CA ASP A 72 -9.63 -2.78 -3.15
C ASP A 72 -8.20 -2.56 -2.64
N PHE A 73 -7.79 -1.30 -2.42
CA PHE A 73 -6.45 -0.96 -1.98
C PHE A 73 -6.29 -1.00 -0.45
N PRO A 74 -5.12 -1.45 0.06
CA PRO A 74 -4.76 -1.36 1.45
C PRO A 74 -4.50 0.11 1.84
N PRO A 75 -4.84 0.52 3.08
CA PRO A 75 -4.53 1.86 3.58
C PRO A 75 -3.01 2.04 3.80
N PRO A 76 -2.41 3.15 3.33
CA PRO A 76 -1.06 3.58 3.68
C PRO A 76 -1.02 4.42 4.98
N PRO A 77 0.18 4.72 5.52
CA PRO A 77 0.39 5.41 6.81
C PRO A 77 -0.20 6.81 6.88
N SER A 78 -0.10 7.58 5.79
CA SER A 78 -0.58 8.98 5.66
C SER A 78 -2.09 9.19 5.87
N THR A 79 -2.81 8.12 6.21
CA THR A 79 -4.25 8.09 6.41
C THR A 79 -4.66 8.16 7.89
N GLY A 80 -3.71 7.95 8.83
CA GLY A 80 -3.94 7.63 10.25
C GLY A 80 -4.98 8.48 11.00
N THR A 81 -4.96 9.81 10.88
CA THR A 81 -5.85 10.66 11.70
C THR A 81 -7.31 10.65 11.23
N GLN A 82 -7.55 10.42 9.94
CA GLN A 82 -8.92 10.42 9.37
C GLN A 82 -9.38 9.04 8.88
N PHE A 83 -8.51 8.04 8.86
CA PHE A 83 -8.83 6.72 8.33
C PHE A 83 -9.79 5.95 9.24
N SER A 84 -9.65 6.09 10.57
CA SER A 84 -10.56 5.49 11.55
C SER A 84 -12.03 5.80 11.26
N GLN A 85 -12.34 7.03 10.83
CA GLN A 85 -13.69 7.48 10.49
C GLN A 85 -14.28 6.77 9.27
N VAL A 86 -13.44 6.36 8.33
CA VAL A 86 -13.87 5.68 7.08
C VAL A 86 -13.63 4.18 7.10
N PHE A 87 -12.90 3.66 8.09
CA PHE A 87 -12.51 2.25 8.23
C PHE A 87 -13.70 1.29 8.10
N TRP A 88 -14.79 1.53 8.84
CA TRP A 88 -15.96 0.65 8.80
C TRP A 88 -16.65 0.62 7.44
N ARG A 89 -16.74 1.78 6.76
CA ARG A 89 -17.34 1.89 5.42
C ARG A 89 -16.48 1.20 4.37
N TRP A 90 -15.17 1.44 4.41
CA TRP A 90 -14.18 0.75 3.58
C TRP A 90 -14.23 -0.75 3.78
N ARG A 91 -14.16 -1.22 5.03
CA ARG A 91 -14.18 -2.65 5.39
C ARG A 91 -15.46 -3.34 4.95
N ARG A 92 -16.61 -2.65 5.00
CA ARG A 92 -17.90 -3.18 4.52
C ARG A 92 -17.93 -3.35 3.00
N ARG A 93 -17.44 -2.35 2.25
CA ARG A 93 -17.39 -2.41 0.78
C ARG A 93 -16.50 -3.53 0.30
N TRP A 94 -15.31 -3.61 0.90
CA TRP A 94 -14.33 -4.64 0.62
C TRP A 94 -14.88 -6.05 0.90
N ARG A 95 -15.46 -6.30 2.10
CA ARG A 95 -16.06 -7.61 2.43
C ARG A 95 -17.14 -8.07 1.44
N ARG A 96 -17.99 -7.14 0.98
CA ARG A 96 -19.03 -7.46 -0.01
C ARG A 96 -18.45 -7.83 -1.37
N ARG A 97 -17.38 -7.17 -1.80
CA ARG A 97 -16.77 -7.38 -3.11
C ARG A 97 -16.01 -8.69 -3.19
N TRP A 98 -15.27 -9.04 -2.14
CA TRP A 98 -14.42 -10.23 -2.10
C TRP A 98 -15.10 -11.46 -1.51
N ASN A 99 -16.33 -11.31 -0.99
CA ASN A 99 -17.06 -12.35 -0.28
C ASN A 99 -16.20 -13.09 0.78
N SER A 100 -15.30 -12.34 1.42
CA SER A 100 -14.32 -12.87 2.37
C SER A 100 -14.28 -12.00 3.61
N LYS A 101 -14.01 -12.62 4.76
CA LYS A 101 -13.73 -11.93 6.02
C LYS A 101 -12.32 -11.32 6.04
N TYR A 102 -11.40 -11.85 5.23
CA TYR A 102 -9.97 -11.57 5.23
C TYR A 102 -9.48 -10.94 3.93
N ALA A 103 -8.60 -9.95 4.05
CA ALA A 103 -8.07 -9.16 2.95
C ALA A 103 -7.45 -10.04 1.87
N PRO A 104 -7.42 -9.58 0.61
CA PRO A 104 -6.73 -10.31 -0.45
C PRO A 104 -5.26 -10.49 -0.08
N GLU A 105 -4.69 -11.63 -0.48
CA GLU A 105 -3.31 -12.00 -0.17
C GLU A 105 -2.30 -10.93 -0.58
N TRP A 106 -2.52 -10.25 -1.71
CA TRP A 106 -1.61 -9.20 -2.18
C TRP A 106 -1.43 -8.04 -1.19
N TRP A 107 -2.39 -7.80 -0.28
CA TRP A 107 -2.20 -6.79 0.78
C TRP A 107 -1.07 -7.16 1.72
N GLN A 108 -0.91 -8.45 2.02
CA GLN A 108 0.22 -8.93 2.81
C GLN A 108 1.53 -8.56 2.13
N ASN A 109 1.66 -8.83 0.83
CA ASN A 109 2.85 -8.50 0.05
C ASN A 109 3.11 -7.00 0.03
N PHE A 110 2.05 -6.20 -0.11
CA PHE A 110 2.15 -4.74 0.01
C PHE A 110 2.75 -4.33 1.36
N TYR A 111 2.20 -4.78 2.48
CA TYR A 111 2.72 -4.39 3.79
C TYR A 111 4.15 -4.88 4.04
N ILE A 112 4.47 -6.12 3.64
CA ILE A 112 5.84 -6.67 3.75
C ILE A 112 6.83 -5.79 2.98
N GLU A 113 6.54 -5.48 1.71
CA GLU A 113 7.42 -4.65 0.89
C GLU A 113 7.59 -3.24 1.47
N GLN A 114 6.51 -2.63 1.95
CA GLN A 114 6.56 -1.27 2.48
C GLN A 114 7.38 -1.22 3.78
N ILE A 115 7.22 -2.20 4.67
CA ILE A 115 8.00 -2.31 5.90
C ILE A 115 9.49 -2.48 5.58
N GLN A 116 9.85 -3.33 4.61
CA GLN A 116 11.22 -3.55 4.20
C GLN A 116 11.86 -2.31 3.54
N LYS A 117 11.07 -1.49 2.84
CA LYS A 117 11.50 -0.25 2.19
C LYS A 117 11.51 0.95 3.14
N THR A 118 11.05 0.82 4.37
CA THR A 118 10.96 1.96 5.30
C THR A 118 12.32 2.23 5.94
N PHE A 119 12.82 3.45 5.81
CA PHE A 119 14.17 3.84 6.24
C PHE A 119 14.22 4.64 7.55
N SER A 120 13.07 5.13 8.03
CA SER A 120 12.97 5.97 9.24
C SER A 120 12.09 5.31 10.30
N ASP A 121 12.49 5.45 11.57
CA ASP A 121 11.72 4.95 12.72
C ASP A 121 10.31 5.56 12.78
N ASP A 122 10.16 6.82 12.39
CA ASP A 122 8.87 7.52 12.38
C ASP A 122 7.92 6.94 11.32
N ASP A 123 8.40 6.75 10.08
CA ASP A 123 7.62 6.14 9.01
C ASP A 123 7.23 4.70 9.38
N PHE A 124 8.15 3.97 10.00
CA PHE A 124 7.93 2.60 10.44
C PHE A 124 6.86 2.51 11.53
N LEU A 125 6.87 3.46 12.47
CA LEU A 125 5.85 3.57 13.51
C LEU A 125 4.47 3.84 12.91
N GLU A 126 4.37 4.69 11.89
CA GLU A 126 3.10 4.97 11.21
C GLU A 126 2.56 3.74 10.46
N TRP A 127 3.42 2.95 9.81
CA TRP A 127 3.04 1.65 9.25
C TRP A 127 2.50 0.69 10.32
N CYS A 128 3.19 0.60 11.47
CA CYS A 128 2.73 -0.24 12.58
C CYS A 128 1.35 0.17 13.11
N LYS A 129 1.07 1.48 13.22
CA LYS A 129 -0.25 1.99 13.65
C LYS A 129 -1.36 1.56 12.68
N VAL A 130 -1.12 1.66 11.37
CA VAL A 130 -2.08 1.21 10.36
C VAL A 130 -2.33 -0.30 10.47
N LEU A 131 -1.26 -1.10 10.60
CA LEU A 131 -1.37 -2.55 10.73
C LEU A 131 -2.19 -2.98 11.95
N ILE A 132 -2.01 -2.33 13.09
CA ILE A 132 -2.82 -2.58 14.29
C ILE A 132 -4.31 -2.27 14.01
N LEU A 133 -4.60 -1.14 13.36
CA LEU A 133 -5.96 -0.73 13.02
C LEU A 133 -6.65 -1.74 12.08
N ILE A 134 -5.90 -2.28 11.12
CA ILE A 134 -6.44 -3.25 10.15
C ILE A 134 -6.26 -4.71 10.54
N LYS A 135 -5.64 -5.04 11.69
CA LYS A 135 -5.32 -6.42 12.11
C LYS A 135 -6.50 -7.37 11.93
N SER A 136 -7.69 -6.96 12.36
CA SER A 136 -8.90 -7.78 12.26
C SER A 136 -9.39 -8.06 10.83
N ALA A 137 -8.82 -7.40 9.82
CA ALA A 137 -9.06 -7.62 8.41
C ALA A 137 -8.03 -8.56 7.76
N LEU A 138 -6.90 -8.85 8.42
CA LEU A 138 -5.88 -9.77 7.93
C LEU A 138 -6.18 -11.20 8.43
N SER A 139 -5.80 -12.21 7.66
CA SER A 139 -5.78 -13.59 8.17
C SER A 139 -4.68 -13.75 9.21
N ASP A 140 -4.78 -14.81 10.03
CA ASP A 140 -3.76 -15.09 11.04
C ASP A 140 -2.39 -15.35 10.39
N ASP A 141 -2.36 -16.05 9.25
CA ASP A 141 -1.14 -16.29 8.46
C ASP A 141 -0.52 -14.98 7.93
N ALA A 142 -1.36 -14.10 7.36
CA ALA A 142 -0.89 -12.82 6.84
C ALA A 142 -0.36 -11.93 7.96
N TRP A 143 -1.05 -11.92 9.11
CA TRP A 143 -0.59 -11.20 10.29
C TRP A 143 0.75 -11.75 10.78
N HIS A 144 0.89 -13.07 10.89
CA HIS A 144 2.12 -13.72 11.34
C HIS A 144 3.32 -13.35 10.44
N LEU A 145 3.17 -13.46 9.12
CA LEU A 145 4.24 -13.13 8.16
C LEU A 145 4.65 -11.66 8.21
N ILE A 146 3.67 -10.74 8.33
CA ILE A 146 3.95 -9.32 8.51
C ILE A 146 4.72 -9.08 9.81
N THR A 147 4.29 -9.67 10.94
CA THR A 147 4.97 -9.48 12.22
C THR A 147 6.38 -10.07 12.25
N GLN A 148 6.59 -11.22 11.62
CA GLN A 148 7.91 -11.81 11.47
C GLN A 148 8.84 -10.88 10.67
N THR A 149 8.31 -10.24 9.62
CA THR A 149 9.06 -9.25 8.83
C THR A 149 9.44 -8.03 9.67
N ILE A 150 8.50 -7.50 10.46
CA ILE A 150 8.73 -6.37 11.39
C ILE A 150 9.86 -6.71 12.38
N ASP A 151 9.84 -7.89 12.98
CA ASP A 151 10.85 -8.31 13.96
C ASP A 151 12.23 -8.47 13.32
N ASN A 152 12.29 -9.02 12.11
CA ASN A 152 13.54 -9.13 11.35
C ASN A 152 14.13 -7.76 11.05
N VAL A 153 13.33 -6.81 10.54
CA VAL A 153 13.79 -5.45 10.22
C VAL A 153 14.27 -4.72 11.48
N LYS A 154 13.56 -4.83 12.60
CA LYS A 154 13.99 -4.27 13.89
C LYS A 154 15.29 -4.91 14.40
N GLY A 155 15.47 -6.21 14.17
CA GLY A 155 16.71 -6.91 14.47
C GLY A 155 17.89 -6.29 13.73
N PHE A 156 17.76 -6.07 12.42
CA PHE A 156 18.80 -5.45 11.60
C PHE A 156 19.17 -4.02 12.05
N VAL A 157 18.18 -3.17 12.36
CA VAL A 157 18.42 -1.79 12.79
C VAL A 157 19.16 -1.71 14.14
N LYS A 158 18.98 -2.69 15.03
CA LYS A 158 19.70 -2.73 16.32
C LYS A 158 21.18 -3.13 16.23
N TYR A 159 21.61 -3.73 15.13
CA TYR A 159 22.98 -4.23 14.93
C TYR A 159 23.76 -3.48 13.84
N SER A 160 23.18 -2.43 13.25
CA SER A 160 23.80 -1.57 12.23
C SER A 160 24.23 -0.25 12.86
#